data_AF-A0A3C0ZXN3-F1
#
_entry.id   AF-A0A3C0ZXN3-F1
#
_cell.length_a   1.000
_cell.length_b   1.000
_cell.length_c   1.000
_cell.angle_alpha   90.00
_cell.angle_beta   90.00
_cell.angle_gamma   90.00
#
_symmetry.space_group_name_H-M   'P 1'
#
loop_
_entity.id
_entity.type
_entity.pdbx_description
1 polymer ?
#
loop_
_entity_poly.entity_id
_entity_poly.type
_entity_poly.pdbx_seq_one_letter_code
_entity_poly.pdbx_strand_id
1 'polypeptide(L)' 'GKNIYFTPVKQSFLFMQPRSGIVFHGTADPWAETQDIREGCEKLGLPLYITEGTNHSMETGDCLKDLQIMQEIM' A
#
# COMPACT_ATOMS: atom_id res chain seq x y z
N GLY A 1 -7.23 -3.76 -17.03
CA GLY A 1 -7.85 -4.44 -15.88
C GLY A 1 -7.64 -3.58 -14.65
N LYS A 2 -8.48 -3.69 -13.63
CA LYS A 2 -8.25 -3.01 -12.34
C LYS A 2 -7.22 -3.82 -11.54
N ASN A 3 -6.17 -3.16 -11.05
CA ASN A 3 -5.10 -3.81 -10.28
C ASN A 3 -5.27 -3.55 -8.78
N ILE A 4 -4.74 -4.45 -7.97
CA ILE A 4 -4.54 -4.24 -6.53
C ILE A 4 -3.04 -4.18 -6.30
N TYR A 5 -2.57 -3.08 -5.73
CA TYR A 5 -1.16 -2.86 -5.44
C TYR A 5 -0.95 -2.94 -3.93
N PHE A 6 -0.31 -4.00 -3.47
CA PHE A 6 0.17 -4.11 -2.10
C PHE A 6 1.55 -3.49 -2.01
N THR A 7 1.70 -2.55 -1.07
CA THR A 7 2.97 -1.94 -0.65
C THR A 7 3.88 -1.58 -1.83
N PRO A 8 3.40 -0.84 -2.85
CA PRO A 8 4.26 -0.53 -3.99
C PRO A 8 5.42 0.37 -3.57
N VAL A 9 6.58 0.19 -4.18
CA VAL A 9 7.70 1.13 -4.05
C VAL A 9 7.53 2.31 -5.03
N LYS A 10 8.25 3.42 -4.79
CA LYS A 10 8.17 4.65 -5.59
C LYS A 10 8.30 4.40 -7.10
N GLN A 11 9.22 3.53 -7.51
CA GLN A 11 9.49 3.23 -8.91
C GLN A 11 8.31 2.53 -9.60
N SER A 12 7.45 1.81 -8.86
CA SER A 12 6.31 1.10 -9.43
C SER A 12 5.31 2.06 -10.09
N PHE A 13 5.18 3.29 -9.58
CA PHE A 13 4.28 4.31 -10.12
C PHE A 13 4.57 4.67 -11.58
N LEU A 14 5.79 4.43 -12.09
CA LEU A 14 6.14 4.62 -13.50
C LEU A 14 5.36 3.71 -14.45
N PHE A 15 4.84 2.59 -13.94
CA PHE A 15 4.16 1.55 -14.73
C PHE A 15 2.69 1.38 -14.34
N MET A 16 2.22 2.10 -13.33
CA MET A 16 0.83 2.04 -12.89
C MET A 16 -0.09 2.81 -13.82
N GLN A 17 -1.29 2.27 -14.03
CA GLN A 17 -2.30 2.91 -14.86
C GLN A 17 -3.10 3.93 -14.04
N PRO A 18 -3.22 5.21 -14.48
CA PRO A 18 -4.02 6.21 -13.79
C PRO A 18 -5.46 5.76 -13.57
N ARG A 19 -6.01 6.02 -12.39
CA ARG A 19 -7.40 5.71 -11.98
C ARG A 19 -7.82 4.23 -12.18
N SER A 20 -6.85 3.31 -12.29
CA SER A 20 -7.10 1.90 -12.62
C SER A 20 -6.43 0.95 -11.63
N GLY A 21 -6.72 1.16 -10.35
CA GLY A 21 -6.36 0.23 -9.29
C GLY A 21 -6.63 0.81 -7.91
N ILE A 22 -6.25 0.07 -6.87
CA ILE A 22 -6.25 0.50 -5.47
C ILE A 22 -4.88 0.19 -4.86
N VAL A 23 -4.45 1.01 -3.90
CA VAL A 23 -3.15 0.86 -3.24
C VAL A 23 -3.35 0.64 -1.75
N PHE A 24 -2.67 -0.36 -1.19
CA PHE A 24 -2.52 -0.58 0.24
C PHE A 24 -1.07 -0.31 0.64
N HIS A 25 -0.86 0.39 1.75
CA HIS A 25 0.48 0.74 2.22
C HIS A 25 0.57 0.70 3.75
N GLY A 26 1.72 0.24 4.24
CA GLY A 26 2.05 0.22 5.66
C GLY A 26 2.99 1.35 6.07
N THR A 27 2.69 2.06 7.17
CA THR A 27 3.51 3.24 7.55
C THR A 27 4.91 2.89 8.10
N ALA A 28 5.17 1.62 8.39
CA ALA A 28 6.47 1.11 8.83
C ALA A 28 7.18 0.30 7.73
N ASP A 29 6.78 0.46 6.47
CA ASP A 29 7.43 -0.17 5.32
C ASP A 29 8.89 0.32 5.17
N PRO A 30 9.90 -0.57 5.29
CA PRO A 30 11.30 -0.19 5.17
C PRO A 30 11.74 0.11 3.73
N TRP A 31 10.91 -0.20 2.73
CA TRP A 31 11.25 -0.08 1.30
C TRP A 31 10.51 1.08 0.62
N ALA A 32 9.51 1.66 1.28
CA ALA A 32 8.67 2.70 0.72
C ALA A 32 8.33 3.79 1.75
N GLU A 33 8.80 5.01 1.49
CA GLU A 33 8.42 6.18 2.26
C GLU A 33 6.93 6.51 2.05
N THR A 34 6.17 6.62 3.15
CA THR A 34 4.72 6.88 3.09
C THR A 34 4.37 8.12 2.27
N GLN A 35 5.22 9.15 2.29
CA GLN A 35 5.02 10.37 1.52
C GLN A 35 5.11 10.14 0.00
N ASP A 36 6.06 9.32 -0.45
CA ASP A 36 6.21 8.99 -1.87
C ASP A 36 4.97 8.24 -2.39
N ILE A 37 4.38 7.39 -1.55
CA ILE A 37 3.17 6.63 -1.91
C ILE A 37 1.96 7.54 -1.99
N ARG A 38 1.79 8.46 -1.04
CA ARG A 38 0.71 9.47 -1.07
C ARG A 38 0.77 10.30 -2.34
N GLU A 39 1.94 10.85 -2.67
CA GLU A 39 2.12 11.67 -3.86
C GLU A 39 1.90 10.88 -5.16
N GLY A 40 2.39 9.63 -5.23
CA GLY A 40 2.19 8.77 -6.37
C GLY A 40 0.70 8.45 -6.60
N CYS A 41 -0.03 8.13 -5.53
CA CYS A 41 -1.46 7.84 -5.61
C CYS A 41 -2.27 9.07 -6.00
N GLU A 42 -1.96 10.24 -5.44
CA GLU A 42 -2.61 11.50 -5.79
C GLU A 42 -2.41 11.85 -7.27
N LYS A 43 -1.17 11.78 -7.77
CA LYS A 43 -0.84 12.04 -9.19
C LYS A 43 -1.58 11.12 -10.15
N LEU A 44 -1.76 9.84 -9.79
CA LEU A 44 -2.45 8.86 -10.63
C LEU A 44 -3.95 8.78 -10.36
N GLY A 45 -4.48 9.47 -9.35
CA GLY A 45 -5.88 9.35 -8.94
C GLY A 45 -6.24 7.94 -8.47
N LEU A 46 -5.34 7.28 -7.74
CA LEU A 46 -5.55 5.95 -7.15
C LEU A 46 -6.02 6.09 -5.69
N PRO A 47 -7.07 5.36 -5.28
CA PRO A 47 -7.40 5.22 -3.86
C PRO A 47 -6.24 4.59 -3.08
N LEU A 48 -5.93 5.16 -1.93
CA LEU A 48 -4.85 4.74 -1.04
C LEU A 48 -5.41 4.42 0.35
N TYR A 49 -5.17 3.19 0.81
CA TYR A 49 -5.47 2.73 2.16
C TYR A 49 -4.17 2.60 2.95
N ILE A 50 -4.11 3.26 4.09
CA ILE A 50 -2.94 3.28 4.97
C ILE A 50 -3.23 2.43 6.20
N THR A 51 -2.36 1.48 6.49
CA THR A 51 -2.39 0.70 7.74
C THR A 51 -1.21 1.09 8.62
N GLU A 52 -1.49 1.69 9.77
CA GLU A 52 -0.47 2.21 10.67
C GLU A 52 0.38 1.08 11.29
N GLY A 53 1.70 1.25 11.28
CA GLY A 53 2.66 0.36 11.96
C GLY A 53 2.90 -0.98 11.26
N THR A 54 2.40 -1.16 10.04
CA THR A 54 2.68 -2.35 9.23
C THR A 54 3.87 -2.14 8.31
N ASN A 55 4.62 -3.21 8.07
CA ASN A 55 5.77 -3.24 7.18
C ASN A 55 5.37 -3.50 5.71
N HIS A 56 6.35 -3.82 4.86
CA HIS A 56 6.13 -4.13 3.45
C HIS A 56 5.24 -5.36 3.19
N SER A 57 5.15 -6.29 4.15
CA SER A 57 4.28 -7.47 4.07
C SER A 57 2.92 -7.25 4.71
N MET A 58 2.58 -6.02 5.10
CA MET A 58 1.39 -5.69 5.90
C MET A 58 1.38 -6.29 7.31
N GLU A 59 2.56 -6.61 7.86
CA GLU A 59 2.72 -7.26 9.16
C GLU A 59 3.22 -6.29 10.23
N THR A 60 2.89 -6.59 11.48
CA THR A 60 3.28 -5.85 12.69
C THR A 60 4.18 -6.67 13.60
N GLY A 61 4.31 -7.98 13.34
CA GLY A 61 5.02 -8.94 14.19
C GLY A 61 4.13 -9.62 15.23
N ASP A 62 2.87 -9.19 15.38
CA ASP A 62 1.84 -9.90 16.14
C ASP A 62 0.94 -10.68 15.18
N CYS A 63 1.08 -12.00 15.20
CA CYS A 63 0.38 -12.89 14.27
C CYS A 63 -1.16 -12.74 14.30
N LEU A 64 -1.78 -12.52 15.46
CA LEU A 64 -3.23 -12.37 15.52
C LEU A 64 -3.67 -11.03 14.93
N LYS A 65 -2.91 -9.96 15.22
CA LYS A 65 -3.14 -8.65 14.63
C LYS A 65 -2.95 -8.67 13.12
N ASP A 66 -1.92 -9.37 12.64
CA ASP A 66 -1.61 -9.49 11.22
C ASP A 66 -2.75 -10.23 10.48
N LEU A 67 -3.31 -11.29 11.07
CA LEU A 67 -4.49 -11.97 10.52
C LEU A 67 -5.73 -11.07 10.47
N GLN A 68 -5.95 -10.23 11.49
CA GLN A 68 -7.06 -9.27 11.51
C GLN A 68 -6.91 -8.22 10.41
N ILE A 69 -5.71 -7.67 10.23
CA ILE A 69 -5.39 -6.72 9.15
C ILE A 69 -5.64 -7.37 7.79
N MET A 70 -5.17 -8.60 7.59
CA MET A 70 -5.38 -9.32 6.34
C MET A 70 -6.86 -9.57 6.04
N GLN A 71 -7.69 -9.87 7.05
CA GLN A 71 -9.13 -10.02 6.90
C GLN A 71 -9.87 -8.71 6.58
N GLU A 72 -9.30 -7.56 6.96
CA GLU A 72 -9.88 -6.26 6.63
C GLU A 72 -9.57 -5.84 5.18
N ILE A 73 -8.38 -6.21 4.67
CA ILE A 73 -7.91 -5.80 3.34
C ILE A 73 -8.24 -6.80 2.22
N MET A 74 -8.50 -8.08 2.52
CA MET A 74 -8.84 -9.15 1.56
C MET A 74 -10.29 -9.59 1.65
#